data_AF-A0A1Z9LS65-F1
#
_entry.id   AF-A0A1Z9LS65-F1
#
_cell.length_a   1.000
_cell.length_b   1.000
_cell.length_c   1.000
_cell.angle_alpha   90.00
_cell.angle_beta   90.00
_cell.angle_gamma   90.00
#
_symmetry.space_group_name_H-M   'P 1'
#
loop_
_entity.id
_entity.type
_entity.pdbx_description
1 polymer ?
#
loop_
_entity_poly.entity_id
_entity_poly.type
_entity_poly.pdbx_seq_one_letter_code
_entity_poly.pdbx_strand_id
1 'polypeptide(L)'
;MSISKRIPWPKITTKTGNVPLMKEYAMQDMWYLDTPEAKPIFEKQADIIIENEYKGIVDVGCRHGPVNEILYEKNYKDYQYYGFDTSLEPINIAQYEWVGNLNIEYAVGDWSNLKPVSYKVDCIIFSGVLLYEKEHYNMFTDIMKFYNCNNAIIQEPYHTQKHYDERLNLKTITRDMQQYDFWEEHIIDAEIFCGRRLVAHAKLL
;
A
#
# COMPACT_ATOMS: atom_id res chain seq x y z
N MET A 1 -11.28 -26.97 23.12
CA MET A 1 -10.52 -27.20 21.87
C MET A 1 -10.18 -25.84 21.30
N SER A 2 -8.90 -25.48 21.24
CA SER A 2 -8.45 -24.28 20.54
C SER A 2 -8.69 -24.49 19.05
N ILE A 3 -9.58 -23.72 18.45
CA ILE A 3 -9.65 -23.61 16.99
C ILE A 3 -8.32 -22.97 16.60
N SER A 4 -7.42 -23.73 15.98
CA SER A 4 -6.18 -23.15 15.44
C SER A 4 -6.61 -22.09 14.42
N LYS A 5 -6.34 -20.81 14.69
CA LYS A 5 -6.56 -19.75 13.71
C LYS A 5 -5.80 -20.13 12.43
N ARG A 6 -6.51 -20.30 11.33
CA ARG A 6 -5.91 -20.57 10.03
C ARG A 6 -5.37 -19.25 9.50
N ILE A 7 -4.05 -19.12 9.41
CA ILE A 7 -3.39 -17.96 8.80
C ILE A 7 -3.92 -17.80 7.36
N PRO A 8 -4.32 -16.60 6.92
CA PRO A 8 -4.70 -16.31 5.53
C PRO A 8 -3.50 -16.38 4.58
N TRP A 9 -3.63 -17.13 3.49
CA TRP A 9 -2.57 -17.34 2.49
C TRP A 9 -3.13 -17.17 1.07
N PRO A 10 -2.38 -16.55 0.13
CA PRO A 10 -2.78 -16.53 -1.26
C PRO A 10 -2.78 -17.95 -1.83
N LYS A 11 -3.46 -18.13 -2.96
CA LYS A 11 -3.34 -19.37 -3.74
C LYS A 11 -1.97 -19.38 -4.42
N ILE A 12 -1.01 -20.11 -3.85
CA ILE A 12 0.32 -20.28 -4.45
C ILE A 12 0.21 -21.33 -5.57
N THR A 13 0.26 -20.86 -6.82
CA THR A 13 0.17 -21.71 -8.02
C THR A 13 1.54 -22.12 -8.56
N THR A 14 2.61 -21.40 -8.21
CA THR A 14 3.99 -21.72 -8.56
C THR A 14 4.58 -22.74 -7.59
N LYS A 15 5.37 -23.70 -8.12
CA LYS A 15 6.01 -24.73 -7.28
C LYS A 15 7.31 -24.26 -6.61
N THR A 16 8.03 -23.34 -7.26
CA THR A 16 9.32 -22.75 -6.84
C THR A 16 9.55 -21.44 -7.59
N GLY A 17 10.33 -20.52 -7.04
CA GLY A 17 10.82 -19.31 -7.74
C GLY A 17 10.28 -18.00 -7.18
N ASN A 18 10.37 -16.91 -7.96
CA ASN A 18 9.89 -15.60 -7.53
C ASN A 18 8.36 -15.60 -7.37
N VAL A 19 7.85 -14.95 -6.33
CA VAL A 19 6.44 -14.56 -6.30
C VAL A 19 6.19 -13.67 -7.52
N PRO A 20 5.29 -14.04 -8.45
CA PRO A 20 5.03 -13.22 -9.63
C PRO A 20 4.40 -11.91 -9.17
N LEU A 21 5.14 -10.81 -9.35
CA LEU A 21 4.58 -9.48 -9.27
C LEU A 21 3.86 -9.20 -10.57
N MET A 22 2.53 -9.10 -10.50
CA MET A 22 1.71 -8.77 -11.66
C MET A 22 1.26 -7.32 -11.54
N LYS A 23 1.42 -6.56 -12.62
CA LYS A 23 0.86 -5.21 -12.72
C LYS A 23 -0.68 -5.26 -12.71
N GLU A 24 -1.25 -6.26 -13.38
CA GLU A 24 -2.69 -6.51 -13.36
C GLU A 24 -2.98 -7.77 -12.55
N TYR A 25 -3.92 -7.69 -11.62
CA TYR A 25 -4.31 -8.79 -10.76
C TYR A 25 -5.80 -8.72 -10.39
N ALA A 26 -6.36 -9.86 -10.02
CA ALA A 26 -7.73 -9.95 -9.54
C ALA A 26 -7.79 -9.82 -8.01
N MET A 27 -8.96 -9.47 -7.47
CA MET A 27 -9.17 -9.42 -6.02
C MET A 27 -8.82 -10.74 -5.32
N GLN A 28 -9.17 -11.87 -5.95
CA GLN A 28 -8.89 -13.20 -5.42
C GLN A 28 -7.38 -13.49 -5.29
N ASP A 29 -6.51 -12.81 -6.04
CA ASP A 29 -5.06 -13.07 -6.00
C ASP A 29 -4.44 -12.48 -4.73
N MET A 30 -5.05 -11.41 -4.21
CA MET A 30 -4.61 -10.67 -3.04
C MET A 30 -5.60 -10.72 -1.85
N TRP A 31 -6.56 -11.65 -1.88
CA TRP A 31 -7.66 -11.75 -0.90
C TRP A 31 -7.20 -11.76 0.57
N TYR A 32 -6.00 -12.30 0.85
CA TYR A 32 -5.45 -12.40 2.19
C TYR A 32 -5.17 -11.02 2.81
N LEU A 33 -4.98 -9.98 1.98
CA LEU A 33 -4.86 -8.59 2.41
C LEU A 33 -6.20 -7.95 2.81
N ASP A 34 -7.33 -8.56 2.48
CA ASP A 34 -8.68 -8.07 2.84
C ASP A 34 -9.20 -8.73 4.14
N THR A 35 -8.34 -9.47 4.84
CA THR A 35 -8.72 -10.15 6.07
C THR A 35 -8.52 -9.23 7.28
N PRO A 36 -9.29 -9.42 8.38
CA PRO A 36 -9.06 -8.69 9.62
C PRO A 36 -7.62 -8.82 10.14
N GLU A 37 -6.95 -9.94 9.88
CA GLU A 37 -5.55 -10.16 10.23
C GLU A 37 -4.58 -9.21 9.52
N ALA A 38 -4.92 -8.70 8.33
CA ALA A 38 -4.12 -7.74 7.58
C ALA A 38 -4.34 -6.28 8.04
N LYS A 39 -5.46 -6.00 8.70
CA LYS A 39 -5.89 -4.66 9.13
C LYS A 39 -4.79 -3.83 9.83
N PRO A 40 -3.95 -4.40 10.73
CA PRO A 40 -2.90 -3.63 11.40
C PRO A 40 -1.90 -2.95 10.45
N ILE A 41 -1.70 -3.50 9.24
CA ILE A 41 -0.81 -2.92 8.23
C ILE A 41 -1.35 -1.57 7.76
N PHE A 42 -2.64 -1.52 7.45
CA PHE A 42 -3.33 -0.33 6.93
C PHE A 42 -3.72 0.63 8.06
N GLU A 43 -3.98 0.13 9.27
CA GLU A 43 -4.22 0.96 10.46
C GLU A 43 -3.04 1.87 10.75
N LYS A 44 -1.81 1.35 10.68
CA LYS A 44 -0.63 2.17 10.88
C LYS A 44 -0.47 3.24 9.79
N GLN A 45 -0.87 2.97 8.54
CA GLN A 45 -0.88 4.00 7.49
C GLN A 45 -1.89 5.10 7.80
N ALA A 46 -3.11 4.72 8.21
CA ALA A 46 -4.15 5.66 8.62
C ALA A 46 -3.74 6.48 9.85
N ASP A 47 -3.05 5.86 10.82
CA ASP A 47 -2.52 6.55 12.01
C ASP A 47 -1.56 7.67 11.60
N ILE A 48 -0.60 7.39 10.71
CA ILE A 48 0.34 8.39 10.21
C ILE A 48 -0.40 9.56 9.54
N ILE A 49 -1.43 9.27 8.74
CA ILE A 49 -2.27 10.30 8.07
C ILE A 49 -2.96 11.18 9.11
N ILE A 50 -3.59 10.58 10.12
CA ILE A 50 -4.36 11.28 11.14
C ILE A 50 -3.45 12.10 12.06
N GLU A 51 -2.35 11.52 12.53
CA GLU A 51 -1.41 12.16 13.47
C GLU A 51 -0.71 13.38 12.85
N ASN A 52 -0.51 13.38 11.53
CA ASN A 52 0.09 14.49 10.80
C ASN A 52 -0.95 15.41 10.12
N GLU A 53 -2.24 15.15 10.35
CA GLU A 53 -3.37 15.91 9.80
C GLU A 53 -3.30 16.08 8.27
N TYR A 54 -2.85 15.06 7.54
CA TYR A 54 -2.73 15.15 6.08
C TYR A 54 -4.09 15.25 5.40
N LYS A 55 -4.21 16.22 4.47
CA LYS A 55 -5.48 16.56 3.82
C LYS A 55 -5.49 16.26 2.33
N GLY A 56 -4.36 16.32 1.63
CA GLY A 56 -4.26 15.84 0.25
C GLY A 56 -3.47 14.54 0.16
N ILE A 57 -4.12 13.46 -0.25
CA ILE A 57 -3.54 12.11 -0.25
C ILE A 57 -3.54 11.56 -1.68
N VAL A 58 -2.38 11.10 -2.14
CA VAL A 58 -2.27 10.30 -3.36
C VAL A 58 -1.85 8.87 -2.98
N ASP A 59 -2.55 7.87 -3.47
CA ASP A 59 -2.24 6.45 -3.21
C ASP A 59 -1.84 5.73 -4.51
N VAL A 60 -0.56 5.35 -4.58
CA VAL A 60 0.07 4.74 -5.77
C VAL A 60 -0.08 3.23 -5.69
N GLY A 61 -0.74 2.63 -6.69
CA GLY A 61 -1.11 1.21 -6.68
C GLY A 61 -2.06 0.89 -5.52
N CYS A 62 -3.12 1.69 -5.41
CA CYS A 62 -4.01 1.71 -4.25
C CYS A 62 -4.87 0.46 -4.11
N ARG A 63 -4.93 -0.42 -5.11
CA ARG A 63 -5.90 -1.51 -5.21
C ARG A 63 -7.34 -0.98 -5.07
N HIS A 64 -8.00 -1.27 -3.95
CA HIS A 64 -9.34 -0.75 -3.62
C HIS A 64 -9.30 0.36 -2.55
N GLY A 65 -8.11 0.73 -2.08
CA GLY A 65 -7.85 1.75 -1.07
C GLY A 65 -8.32 1.35 0.34
N PRO A 66 -7.84 0.24 0.92
CA PRO A 66 -8.21 -0.22 2.27
C PRO A 66 -7.94 0.82 3.38
N VAL A 67 -7.04 1.78 3.13
CA VAL A 67 -6.78 2.88 4.06
C VAL A 67 -8.01 3.79 4.25
N ASN A 68 -8.81 4.00 3.21
CA ASN A 68 -9.99 4.88 3.27
C ASN A 68 -11.06 4.33 4.21
N GLU A 69 -11.29 3.01 4.23
CA GLU A 69 -12.21 2.37 5.17
C GLU A 69 -11.82 2.72 6.62
N ILE A 70 -10.53 2.59 6.94
CA ILE A 70 -10.00 2.82 8.29
C ILE A 70 -10.06 4.32 8.67
N LEU A 71 -9.74 5.23 7.74
CA LEU A 71 -9.89 6.66 7.97
C LEU A 71 -11.35 7.01 8.32
N TYR A 72 -12.31 6.42 7.60
CA TYR A 72 -13.74 6.62 7.85
C TYR A 72 -14.20 6.00 9.18
N GLU A 73 -13.74 4.80 9.52
CA GLU A 73 -13.99 4.16 10.81
C GLU A 73 -13.47 5.02 11.98
N LYS A 74 -12.30 5.65 11.81
CA LYS A 74 -11.68 6.57 12.78
C LYS A 74 -12.25 7.98 12.74
N ASN A 75 -13.30 8.21 11.94
CA ASN A 75 -13.98 9.49 11.77
C ASN A 75 -13.08 10.63 11.22
N TYR A 76 -12.00 10.28 10.51
CA TYR A 76 -11.17 11.22 9.77
C TYR A 76 -11.69 11.31 8.33
N LYS A 77 -12.58 12.26 8.06
CA LYS A 77 -13.32 12.34 6.77
C LYS A 77 -13.07 13.63 5.98
N ASP A 78 -12.42 14.60 6.62
CA ASP A 78 -12.06 15.87 6.01
C ASP A 78 -10.67 15.75 5.36
N TYR A 79 -10.63 15.21 4.14
CA TYR A 79 -9.44 15.06 3.29
C TYR A 79 -9.86 14.90 1.82
N GLN A 80 -8.91 15.05 0.90
CA GLN A 80 -9.01 14.76 -0.53
C GLN A 80 -8.13 13.54 -0.83
N TYR A 81 -8.62 12.65 -1.68
CA TYR A 81 -7.95 11.40 -2.00
C TYR A 81 -7.99 11.10 -3.49
N TYR A 82 -6.84 10.72 -4.03
CA TYR A 82 -6.72 10.17 -5.37
C TYR A 82 -5.93 8.86 -5.32
N GLY A 83 -6.60 7.75 -5.58
CA GLY A 83 -5.97 6.43 -5.70
C GLY A 83 -5.94 5.97 -7.15
N PHE A 84 -4.83 5.38 -7.58
CA PHE A 84 -4.78 4.73 -8.88
C PHE A 84 -4.06 3.39 -8.84
N ASP A 85 -4.50 2.47 -9.69
CA ASP A 85 -3.92 1.14 -9.86
C ASP A 85 -4.08 0.72 -11.33
N THR A 86 -3.21 -0.16 -11.81
CA THR A 86 -3.32 -0.74 -13.16
C THR A 86 -4.43 -1.77 -13.27
N SER A 87 -4.88 -2.35 -12.15
CA SER A 87 -5.89 -3.40 -12.09
C SER A 87 -7.30 -2.84 -12.11
N LEU A 88 -8.06 -3.14 -13.17
CA LEU A 88 -9.43 -2.65 -13.37
C LEU A 88 -10.42 -3.15 -12.30
N GLU A 89 -10.33 -4.42 -11.89
CA GLU A 89 -11.30 -5.01 -10.94
C GLU A 89 -11.26 -4.31 -9.56
N PRO A 90 -10.11 -4.18 -8.88
CA PRO A 90 -10.02 -3.42 -7.62
C PRO A 90 -10.51 -1.97 -7.74
N ILE A 91 -10.18 -1.28 -8.84
CA ILE A 91 -10.61 0.10 -9.05
C ILE A 91 -12.13 0.20 -9.23
N ASN A 92 -12.76 -0.72 -9.97
CA ASN A 92 -14.22 -0.74 -10.11
C ASN A 92 -14.92 -0.95 -8.76
N ILE A 93 -14.35 -1.78 -7.88
CA ILE A 93 -14.88 -2.00 -6.52
C ILE A 93 -14.78 -0.70 -5.72
N ALA A 94 -13.62 -0.04 -5.73
CA ALA A 94 -13.42 1.20 -5.01
C ALA A 94 -14.34 2.33 -5.52
N GLN A 95 -14.49 2.48 -6.84
CA GLN A 95 -15.39 3.46 -7.43
C GLN A 95 -16.85 3.21 -7.03
N TYR A 96 -17.27 1.95 -6.94
CA TYR A 96 -18.61 1.59 -6.49
C TYR A 96 -18.82 1.89 -5.00
N GLU A 97 -17.85 1.52 -4.15
CA GLU A 97 -17.91 1.73 -2.70
C GLU A 97 -17.93 3.21 -2.32
N TRP A 98 -17.13 4.02 -3.02
CA TRP A 98 -16.92 5.44 -2.70
C TRP A 98 -17.70 6.40 -3.61
N VAL A 99 -18.66 5.91 -4.40
CA VAL A 99 -19.42 6.70 -5.39
C VAL A 99 -20.12 7.95 -4.79
N GLY A 100 -20.47 7.91 -3.51
CA GLY A 100 -21.13 9.02 -2.81
C GLY A 100 -20.18 10.09 -2.25
N ASN A 101 -18.87 9.86 -2.30
CA ASN A 101 -17.85 10.65 -1.61
C ASN A 101 -17.08 11.49 -2.64
N LEU A 102 -17.55 12.72 -2.88
CA LEU A 102 -16.99 13.61 -3.91
C LEU A 102 -15.51 13.99 -3.70
N ASN A 103 -14.97 13.76 -2.51
CA ASN A 103 -13.58 14.01 -2.14
C ASN A 103 -12.65 12.81 -2.35
N ILE A 104 -13.18 11.67 -2.83
CA ILE A 104 -12.44 10.43 -3.05
C ILE A 104 -12.57 10.04 -4.51
N GLU A 105 -11.45 10.01 -5.22
CA GLU A 105 -11.36 9.60 -6.61
C GLU A 105 -10.49 8.35 -6.74
N TYR A 106 -10.96 7.40 -7.56
CA TYR A 106 -10.20 6.22 -7.97
C TYR A 106 -10.14 6.16 -9.49
N ALA A 107 -8.97 5.81 -10.04
CA ALA A 107 -8.81 5.68 -11.48
C ALA A 107 -7.89 4.52 -11.86
N VAL A 108 -8.16 3.92 -13.02
CA VAL A 108 -7.19 3.01 -13.65
C VAL A 108 -6.04 3.85 -14.21
N GLY A 109 -4.81 3.51 -13.83
CA GLY A 109 -3.61 4.26 -14.23
C GLY A 109 -2.31 3.54 -13.86
N ASP A 110 -1.22 3.93 -14.52
CA ASP A 110 0.13 3.44 -14.24
C ASP A 110 1.01 4.66 -13.90
N TRP A 111 2.00 4.47 -13.03
CA TRP A 111 2.91 5.53 -12.60
C TRP A 111 3.81 6.07 -13.73
N SER A 112 3.88 5.40 -14.88
CA SER A 112 4.48 5.94 -16.10
C SER A 112 3.65 7.06 -16.77
N ASN A 113 2.39 7.24 -16.38
CA ASN A 113 1.49 8.27 -16.91
C ASN A 113 0.66 8.90 -15.79
N LEU A 114 1.35 9.61 -14.89
CA LEU A 114 0.75 10.30 -13.75
C LEU A 114 -0.24 11.39 -14.19
N LYS A 115 -1.31 11.57 -13.41
CA LYS A 115 -2.30 12.61 -13.63
C LYS A 115 -2.22 13.66 -12.52
N PRO A 116 -2.30 14.96 -12.84
CA PRO A 116 -2.33 16.00 -11.81
C PRO A 116 -3.65 15.93 -11.03
N VAL A 117 -3.59 16.36 -9.77
CA VAL A 117 -4.76 16.56 -8.91
C VAL A 117 -5.01 18.05 -8.67
N SER A 118 -6.25 18.43 -8.34
CA SER A 118 -6.68 19.82 -8.17
C SER A 118 -6.45 20.40 -6.76
N TYR A 119 -5.79 19.64 -5.88
CA TYR A 119 -5.51 20.00 -4.50
C TYR A 119 -4.02 19.86 -4.18
N LYS A 120 -3.57 20.49 -3.10
CA LYS A 120 -2.20 20.33 -2.60
C LYS A 120 -2.05 18.92 -2.02
N VAL A 121 -1.03 18.18 -2.47
CA VAL A 121 -0.71 16.86 -1.93
C VAL A 121 0.17 17.00 -0.69
N ASP A 122 -0.33 16.52 0.45
CA ASP A 122 0.41 16.53 1.72
C ASP A 122 1.14 15.22 1.99
N CYS A 123 0.63 14.09 1.46
CA CYS A 123 1.23 12.77 1.61
C CYS A 123 0.99 11.87 0.39
N ILE A 124 2.00 11.07 0.02
CA ILE A 124 1.88 10.01 -0.99
C ILE A 124 2.05 8.63 -0.34
N ILE A 125 1.12 7.72 -0.61
CA ILE A 125 1.18 6.33 -0.13
C ILE A 125 1.84 5.46 -1.20
N PHE A 126 2.84 4.70 -0.78
CA PHE A 126 3.54 3.67 -1.54
C PHE A 126 3.40 2.34 -0.79
N SER A 127 2.23 1.72 -0.86
CA SER A 127 1.93 0.50 -0.10
C SER A 127 2.14 -0.78 -0.94
N GLY A 128 3.35 -1.32 -0.89
CA GLY A 128 3.72 -2.59 -1.54
C GLY A 128 4.00 -2.45 -3.03
N VAL A 129 4.34 -1.23 -3.49
CA VAL A 129 4.47 -0.90 -4.92
C VAL A 129 5.90 -0.60 -5.35
N LEU A 130 6.75 -0.07 -4.47
CA LEU A 130 8.12 0.29 -4.84
C LEU A 130 8.94 -0.95 -5.19
N LEU A 131 8.65 -2.07 -4.54
CA LEU A 131 9.22 -3.38 -4.86
C LEU A 131 8.99 -3.83 -6.31
N TYR A 132 8.09 -3.21 -7.08
CA TYR A 132 7.87 -3.55 -8.49
C TYR A 132 9.00 -3.05 -9.39
N GLU A 133 9.59 -1.91 -9.04
CA GLU A 133 10.63 -1.27 -9.83
C GLU A 133 12.03 -1.64 -9.34
N LYS A 134 12.96 -1.83 -10.30
CA LYS A 134 14.36 -2.08 -9.95
C LYS A 134 15.00 -0.81 -9.37
N GLU A 135 14.78 0.31 -10.04
CA GLU A 135 15.25 1.63 -9.60
C GLU A 135 14.17 2.30 -8.73
N HIS A 136 13.77 1.60 -7.66
CA HIS A 136 12.64 1.97 -6.81
C HIS A 136 12.78 3.36 -6.17
N TYR A 137 14.00 3.80 -5.86
CA TYR A 137 14.24 5.15 -5.34
C TYR A 137 13.98 6.23 -6.41
N ASN A 138 14.31 5.98 -7.67
CA ASN A 138 13.98 6.91 -8.75
C ASN A 138 12.46 7.06 -8.89
N MET A 139 11.73 5.93 -8.94
CA MET A 139 10.26 5.93 -8.94
C MET A 139 9.69 6.77 -7.78
N PHE A 140 10.18 6.54 -6.57
CA PHE A 140 9.79 7.31 -5.39
C PHE A 140 10.03 8.81 -5.60
N THR A 141 11.26 9.22 -5.92
CA THR A 141 11.58 10.65 -6.02
C THR A 141 10.86 11.35 -7.18
N ASP A 142 10.66 10.67 -8.31
CA ASP A 142 10.00 11.25 -9.49
C ASP A 142 8.51 11.48 -9.23
N ILE A 143 7.83 10.54 -8.58
CA ILE A 143 6.41 10.68 -8.21
C ILE A 143 6.24 11.77 -7.14
N MET A 144 7.11 11.79 -6.12
CA MET A 144 7.11 12.82 -5.08
C MET A 144 7.28 14.23 -5.69
N LYS A 145 8.22 14.39 -6.63
CA LYS A 145 8.43 15.65 -7.36
C LYS A 145 7.24 16.03 -8.24
N PHE A 146 6.65 15.07 -8.96
CA PHE A 146 5.50 15.33 -9.82
C PHE A 146 4.32 15.93 -9.05
N TYR A 147 4.02 15.39 -7.87
CA TYR A 147 2.95 15.89 -7.00
C TYR A 147 3.40 17.02 -6.06
N ASN A 148 4.66 17.46 -6.15
CA ASN A 148 5.25 18.49 -5.29
C ASN A 148 5.02 18.21 -3.79
N CYS A 149 5.30 16.97 -3.38
CA CYS A 149 5.08 16.47 -2.03
C CYS A 149 6.39 16.02 -1.37
N ASN A 150 6.52 16.26 -0.07
CA ASN A 150 7.72 15.91 0.71
C ASN A 150 7.46 14.84 1.77
N ASN A 151 6.21 14.38 1.95
CA ASN A 151 5.88 13.32 2.91
C ASN A 151 5.32 12.10 2.18
N ALA A 152 5.70 10.92 2.65
CA ALA A 152 5.20 9.68 2.10
C ALA A 152 5.02 8.61 3.17
N ILE A 153 4.16 7.65 2.88
CA ILE A 153 4.03 6.41 3.64
C ILE A 153 4.56 5.29 2.76
N ILE A 154 5.60 4.60 3.22
CA ILE A 154 6.16 3.43 2.54
C ILE A 154 5.76 2.19 3.33
N GLN A 155 5.05 1.27 2.69
CA GLN A 155 4.80 -0.05 3.25
C GLN A 155 5.42 -1.11 2.37
N GLU A 156 6.30 -1.95 2.91
CA GLU A 156 6.99 -3.00 2.14
C GLU A 156 7.02 -4.33 2.91
N PRO A 157 6.96 -5.51 2.25
CA PRO A 157 7.23 -6.78 2.92
C PRO A 157 8.62 -6.74 3.54
N TYR A 158 8.73 -7.01 4.83
CA TYR A 158 10.01 -6.99 5.51
C TYR A 158 10.87 -8.18 5.08
N HIS A 159 12.19 -8.00 5.03
CA HIS A 159 13.12 -9.02 4.51
C HIS A 159 13.24 -10.28 5.38
N THR A 160 12.65 -10.27 6.57
CA THR A 160 12.39 -11.47 7.37
C THR A 160 10.88 -11.66 7.50
N GLN A 161 10.42 -12.91 7.45
CA GLN A 161 9.00 -13.26 7.49
C GLN A 161 8.73 -14.40 8.47
N LYS A 162 7.58 -14.34 9.14
CA LYS A 162 7.08 -15.40 10.04
C LYS A 162 6.26 -16.44 9.27
N HIS A 163 5.34 -15.98 8.42
CA HIS A 163 4.46 -16.82 7.62
C HIS A 163 4.81 -16.68 6.15
N TYR A 164 5.61 -17.61 5.63
CA TYR A 164 6.16 -17.57 4.28
C TYR A 164 6.39 -18.97 3.72
N ASP A 165 6.30 -19.13 2.41
CA ASP A 165 6.63 -20.38 1.73
C ASP A 165 8.12 -20.36 1.36
N GLU A 166 8.94 -21.15 2.05
CA GLU A 166 10.40 -21.22 1.83
C GLU A 166 10.80 -21.65 0.41
N ARG A 167 9.87 -22.18 -0.40
CA ARG A 167 10.10 -22.52 -1.81
C ARG A 167 10.09 -21.29 -2.72
N LEU A 168 9.60 -20.16 -2.22
CA LEU A 168 9.49 -18.91 -2.96
C LEU A 168 10.68 -18.00 -2.65
N ASN A 169 10.98 -17.07 -3.57
CA ASN A 169 11.89 -15.96 -3.31
C ASN A 169 11.09 -14.72 -2.93
N LEU A 170 11.39 -14.14 -1.76
CA LEU A 170 10.70 -12.96 -1.27
C LEU A 170 11.24 -11.74 -2.00
N LYS A 171 10.39 -11.10 -2.81
CA LYS A 171 10.71 -9.77 -3.35
C LYS A 171 10.43 -8.72 -2.28
N THR A 172 11.46 -7.97 -1.93
CA THR A 172 11.45 -6.91 -0.92
C THR A 172 12.56 -5.92 -1.24
N ILE A 173 12.33 -4.65 -0.92
CA ILE A 173 13.35 -3.60 -0.99
C ILE A 173 13.81 -3.15 0.42
N THR A 174 13.34 -3.83 1.48
CA THR A 174 13.63 -3.42 2.87
C THR A 174 15.09 -3.62 3.30
N ARG A 175 15.95 -4.16 2.43
CA ARG A 175 17.40 -4.19 2.61
C ARG A 175 18.09 -2.93 2.07
N ASP A 176 17.40 -2.17 1.23
CA ASP A 176 17.92 -1.01 0.50
C ASP A 176 17.33 0.31 1.02
N MET A 177 16.72 0.29 2.21
CA MET A 177 16.02 1.43 2.83
C MET A 177 16.95 2.59 3.22
N GLN A 178 18.27 2.37 3.25
CA GLN A 178 19.27 3.42 3.47
C GLN A 178 19.25 4.55 2.42
N GLN A 179 18.57 4.33 1.28
CA GLN A 179 18.37 5.36 0.25
C GLN A 179 17.28 6.37 0.63
N TYR A 180 16.47 6.07 1.66
CA TYR A 180 15.31 6.86 2.05
C TYR A 180 15.56 7.55 3.39
N ASP A 181 14.98 8.73 3.55
CA ASP A 181 14.93 9.42 4.83
C ASP A 181 13.58 9.16 5.51
N PHE A 182 13.59 8.85 6.80
CA PHE A 182 12.39 8.58 7.59
C PHE A 182 12.23 9.56 8.75
N TRP A 183 10.99 9.91 9.06
CA TRP A 183 10.60 10.47 10.35
C TRP A 183 10.46 9.37 11.40
N GLU A 184 9.85 8.25 11.00
CA GLU A 184 9.63 7.09 11.84
C GLU A 184 9.45 5.81 11.01
N GLU A 185 9.73 4.67 11.65
CA GLU A 185 9.63 3.34 11.07
C GLU A 185 8.94 2.39 12.06
N HIS A 186 8.04 1.57 11.55
CA HIS A 186 7.35 0.55 12.31
C HIS A 186 7.42 -0.81 11.61
N ILE A 187 7.66 -1.86 12.39
CA ILE A 187 7.51 -3.24 11.92
C ILE A 187 6.18 -3.77 12.45
N ILE A 188 5.29 -4.07 11.52
CA ILE A 188 3.98 -4.67 11.80
C ILE A 188 4.08 -6.16 11.54
N ASP A 189 3.72 -6.99 12.52
CA ASP A 189 3.63 -8.44 12.36
C ASP A 189 2.15 -8.85 12.27
N ALA A 190 1.62 -8.86 11.04
CA ALA A 190 0.27 -9.34 10.75
C ALA A 190 0.25 -10.88 10.63
N GLU A 191 -0.84 -11.51 11.09
CA GLU A 191 -1.02 -12.96 11.04
C GLU A 191 -1.55 -13.40 9.66
N ILE A 192 -0.83 -13.04 8.59
CA ILE A 192 -1.11 -13.37 7.17
C ILE A 192 0.17 -13.82 6.45
N PHE A 193 0.05 -14.40 5.25
CA PHE A 193 1.20 -14.64 4.37
C PHE A 193 1.98 -13.35 4.07
N CYS A 194 3.30 -13.40 4.22
CA CYS A 194 4.19 -12.24 4.17
C CYS A 194 3.69 -11.10 5.08
N GLY A 195 3.15 -11.41 6.26
CA GLY A 195 2.50 -10.43 7.14
C GLY A 195 3.46 -9.51 7.90
N ARG A 196 4.76 -9.80 7.92
CA ARG A 196 5.74 -8.89 8.52
C ARG A 196 6.03 -7.75 7.56
N ARG A 197 5.57 -6.54 7.85
CA ARG A 197 5.69 -5.36 6.99
C ARG A 197 6.49 -4.26 7.67
N LEU A 198 7.37 -3.62 6.92
CA LEU A 198 7.79 -2.25 7.23
C LEU A 198 6.62 -1.33 6.88
N VAL A 199 6.27 -0.41 7.77
CA VAL A 199 5.43 0.77 7.50
C VAL A 199 6.20 1.97 8.03
N ALA A 200 6.61 2.88 7.15
CA ALA A 200 7.47 4.00 7.49
C ALA A 200 6.87 5.32 7.00
N HIS A 201 7.00 6.36 7.81
CA HIS A 201 6.74 7.73 7.41
C HIS A 201 8.04 8.31 6.83
N ALA A 202 8.10 8.40 5.50
CA ALA A 202 9.25 8.84 4.73
C ALA A 202 9.17 10.32 4.35
N LYS A 203 10.33 10.90 4.04
CA LYS A 203 10.44 12.27 3.54
C LYS A 203 11.36 12.39 2.33
N LEU A 204 11.08 13.40 1.51
CA LEU A 204 11.99 13.86 0.47
C LEU A 204 12.42 15.29 0.83
N LEU A 205 13.70 15.46 1.16
CA LEU A 205 14.32 16.74 1.53
C LEU A 205 14.78 17.55 0.31
#